data_AF-A0A956F106-F1
#
_entry.id   AF-A0A956F106-F1
#
_cell.length_a   1.000
_cell.length_b   1.000
_cell.length_c   1.000
_cell.angle_alpha   90.00
_cell.angle_beta   90.00
_cell.angle_gamma   90.00
#
_symmetry.space_group_name_H-M   'P 1'
#
loop_
_entity.id
_entity.type
_entity.pdbx_description
1 polymer ?
#
loop_
_entity_poly.entity_id
_entity_poly.type
_entity_poly.pdbx_seq_one_letter_code
_entity_poly.pdbx_strand_id
1 'polypeptide(L)'
;MGLSYGYFVADLRFDGEADYTLSQHTLAASFGRQLGDAFSLNLSAGAILDGELEGENSTHDVAPGWLVGAQLSRRWIGGNTRTPAPFLRTSLSLGFSMTKTERSDVTQPAADSVT
;
A
#
# COMPACT_ATOMS: atom_id res chain seq x y z
N MET A 1 4.79 -5.27 -17.78
CA MET A 1 4.70 -5.72 -16.38
C MET A 1 5.67 -4.89 -15.56
N GLY A 2 5.47 -4.78 -14.26
CA GLY A 2 6.37 -4.05 -13.37
C GLY A 2 6.43 -4.70 -12.00
N LEU A 3 7.53 -4.43 -11.29
CA LEU A 3 7.70 -4.74 -9.88
C LEU A 3 8.01 -3.41 -9.18
N SER A 4 7.40 -3.19 -8.03
CA SER A 4 7.59 -1.98 -7.22
C SER A 4 7.78 -2.34 -5.76
N TYR A 5 8.77 -1.71 -5.15
CA TYR A 5 8.91 -1.64 -3.69
C TYR A 5 8.43 -0.26 -3.24
N GLY A 6 7.67 -0.22 -2.15
CA GLY A 6 7.08 1.02 -1.63
C GLY A 6 7.23 1.13 -0.13
N TYR A 7 7.30 2.37 0.34
CA TYR A 7 7.20 2.73 1.75
C TYR A 7 6.00 3.65 1.93
N PHE A 8 5.17 3.37 2.92
CA PHE A 8 3.94 4.10 3.21
C PHE A 8 3.97 4.60 4.66
N VAL A 9 3.55 5.85 4.87
CA VAL A 9 3.39 6.45 6.20
C VAL A 9 2.04 7.13 6.27
N ALA A 10 1.30 6.92 7.35
CA ALA A 10 0.04 7.58 7.62
C ALA A 10 -0.11 7.93 9.10
N ASP A 11 -0.55 9.16 9.36
CA ASP A 11 -0.96 9.60 10.69
C ASP A 11 -2.45 9.29 10.89
N LEU A 12 -2.76 8.58 11.97
CA LEU A 12 -4.08 8.17 12.39
C LEU A 12 -4.49 9.03 13.59
N ARG A 13 -5.63 9.71 13.46
CA ARG A 13 -6.21 10.56 14.50
C ARG A 13 -7.51 9.97 15.00
N PHE A 14 -7.56 9.66 16.29
CA PHE A 14 -8.76 9.19 16.97
C PHE A 14 -9.29 10.28 17.89
N ASP A 15 -10.40 10.91 17.50
CA ASP A 15 -11.22 11.89 18.25
C ASP A 15 -10.51 12.68 19.37
N GLY A 16 -9.35 13.25 19.06
CA GLY A 16 -8.61 14.17 19.92
C GLY A 16 -7.75 13.55 21.03
N GLU A 17 -7.64 12.22 21.11
CA GLU A 17 -6.96 11.54 22.22
C GLU A 17 -5.65 10.86 21.83
N ALA A 18 -5.50 10.38 20.59
CA ALA A 18 -4.24 9.76 20.16
C ALA A 18 -3.89 10.00 18.68
N ASP A 19 -2.65 10.45 18.48
CA ASP A 19 -1.95 10.47 17.19
C ASP A 19 -1.11 9.17 17.11
N TYR A 20 -1.48 8.26 16.20
CA TYR A 20 -0.67 7.08 15.89
C TYR A 20 -0.04 7.25 14.51
N THR A 21 1.22 6.85 14.35
CA THR A 21 1.92 6.82 13.07
C THR A 21 2.04 5.38 12.60
N LEU A 22 1.45 5.07 11.45
CA LEU A 22 1.60 3.79 10.78
C LEU A 22 2.67 3.91 9.69
N SER A 23 3.72 3.09 9.76
CA SER A 23 4.72 2.92 8.71
C SER A 23 4.64 1.49 8.13
N GLN A 24 4.80 1.32 6.82
CA GLN A 24 4.73 0.00 6.17
C GLN A 24 5.67 -0.10 4.96
N HIS A 25 6.33 -1.25 4.82
CA HIS A 25 7.03 -1.62 3.58
C HIS A 25 6.20 -2.58 2.73
N THR A 26 6.20 -2.35 1.42
CA THR A 26 5.36 -3.09 0.48
C THR A 26 6.15 -3.56 -0.74
N LEU A 27 5.77 -4.71 -1.27
CA LEU A 27 6.27 -5.23 -2.54
C LEU A 27 5.08 -5.62 -3.40
N ALA A 28 4.99 -5.07 -4.61
CA ALA A 28 3.87 -5.31 -5.51
C ALA A 28 4.33 -5.56 -6.95
N ALA A 29 3.71 -6.55 -7.59
CA ALA A 29 3.81 -6.77 -9.02
C ALA A 29 2.59 -6.16 -9.72
N SER A 30 2.80 -5.66 -10.93
CA SER A 30 1.74 -5.09 -11.76
C SER A 30 1.77 -5.63 -13.19
N PHE A 31 0.58 -5.83 -13.74
CA PHE A 31 0.32 -6.23 -15.10
C PHE A 31 -0.61 -5.23 -15.76
N GLY A 32 -0.12 -4.58 -16.82
CA GLY A 32 -0.91 -3.68 -17.65
C GLY A 32 -1.24 -4.32 -19.00
N ARG A 33 -2.49 -4.20 -19.43
CA ARG A 33 -2.94 -4.57 -20.77
C ARG A 33 -3.78 -3.46 -21.39
N GLN A 34 -3.49 -3.16 -22.65
CA GLN A 34 -4.32 -2.27 -23.46
C GLN A 34 -5.56 -3.03 -23.96
N LEU A 35 -6.73 -2.45 -23.75
CA LEU A 35 -8.04 -2.96 -24.13
C LEU A 35 -8.57 -2.12 -25.31
N GLY A 36 -8.10 -2.44 -26.52
CA GLY A 36 -8.37 -1.65 -27.72
C GLY A 36 -7.63 -0.30 -27.73
N ASP A 37 -8.10 0.66 -28.53
CA ASP A 37 -7.32 1.89 -28.78
C ASP A 37 -7.48 2.97 -27.70
N ALA A 38 -8.52 2.85 -26.88
CA ALA A 38 -8.93 3.89 -25.95
C ALA A 38 -8.72 3.52 -24.48
N PHE A 39 -8.73 2.23 -24.11
CA PHE A 39 -8.68 1.81 -22.71
C PHE A 39 -7.41 1.04 -22.37
N SER A 40 -6.95 1.20 -21.13
CA SER A 40 -5.92 0.34 -20.56
C SER A 40 -6.31 -0.07 -19.15
N LEU A 41 -6.18 -1.36 -18.86
CA LEU A 41 -6.37 -1.95 -17.55
C LEU A 41 -5.01 -2.30 -16.96
N ASN A 42 -4.76 -1.88 -15.72
CA ASN A 42 -3.62 -2.31 -14.93
C ASN A 42 -4.13 -3.01 -13.67
N LEU A 43 -3.59 -4.19 -13.39
CA LEU A 43 -3.88 -4.96 -12.19
C LEU A 43 -2.58 -5.07 -11.38
N SER A 44 -2.67 -4.91 -10.07
CA SER A 44 -1.56 -5.10 -9.16
C SER A 44 -1.92 -6.07 -8.03
N ALA A 45 -0.93 -6.81 -7.57
CA ALA A 45 -1.01 -7.66 -6.40
C ALA A 45 0.35 -7.66 -5.70
N GLY A 46 0.33 -7.70 -4.37
CA GLY A 46 1.53 -7.57 -3.57
C GLY A 46 1.34 -7.99 -2.13
N ALA A 47 2.40 -7.81 -1.36
CA ALA A 47 2.45 -8.05 0.06
C ALA A 47 2.90 -6.79 0.80
N ILE A 48 2.38 -6.65 2.02
CA ILE A 48 2.95 -5.79 3.05
C ILE A 48 3.96 -6.67 3.78
N LEU A 49 5.23 -6.28 3.78
CA LEU A 49 6.32 -7.11 4.27
C LEU A 49 6.43 -7.01 5.79
N ASP A 50 6.34 -5.80 6.30
CA ASP A 50 6.40 -5.41 7.69
C ASP A 50 5.77 -4.02 7.86
N GLY A 51 5.64 -3.59 9.10
CA GLY A 51 5.26 -2.24 9.45
C GLY A 51 5.31 -2.02 10.95
N GLU A 52 5.24 -0.76 11.34
CA GLU A 52 5.25 -0.34 12.73
C GLU A 52 4.09 0.63 12.96
N LEU A 53 3.47 0.54 14.13
CA LEU A 53 2.45 1.45 14.60
C LEU A 53 2.97 2.11 15.89
N GLU A 54 3.36 3.37 15.79
CA GLU A 54 3.91 4.15 16.90
C GLU A 54 2.85 5.07 17.47
N GLY A 55 2.63 5.05 18.79
CA GLY A 55 1.71 5.98 19.47
C GLY A 55 1.70 5.84 20.98
N GLU A 56 1.37 6.92 21.68
CA GLU A 56 1.17 6.99 23.14
C GLU A 56 2.26 6.29 23.98
N ASN A 57 3.53 6.45 23.60
CA ASN A 57 4.72 5.83 24.23
C ASN A 57 4.88 4.32 24.00
N SER A 58 4.24 3.77 22.97
CA SER A 58 4.39 2.38 22.57
C SER A 58 4.61 2.25 21.06
N THR A 59 5.34 1.21 20.68
CA THR A 59 5.51 0.80 19.28
C THR A 59 5.00 -0.63 19.16
N HIS A 60 4.16 -0.87 18.16
CA HIS A 60 3.58 -2.16 17.85
C HIS A 60 3.95 -2.62 16.45
N ASP A 61 4.39 -3.86 16.32
CA ASP A 61 4.67 -4.46 15.01
C ASP A 61 3.36 -4.74 14.27
N VAL A 62 3.33 -4.37 12.99
CA VAL A 62 2.24 -4.70 12.07
C VAL A 62 2.63 -5.94 11.30
N ALA A 63 1.84 -7.00 11.42
CA ALA A 63 2.18 -8.26 10.78
C ALA A 63 2.06 -8.16 9.24
N PRO A 64 2.76 -9.04 8.52
CA PRO A 64 2.69 -9.11 7.07
C PRO A 64 1.25 -9.24 6.56
N GLY A 65 1.01 -8.64 5.40
CA GLY A 65 -0.33 -8.57 4.79
C GLY A 65 -0.29 -8.71 3.29
N TRP A 66 -1.45 -8.55 2.67
CA TRP A 66 -1.58 -8.54 1.22
C TRP A 66 -2.22 -7.24 0.74
N LEU A 67 -1.93 -6.90 -0.51
CA LEU A 67 -2.54 -5.77 -1.19
C LEU A 67 -2.86 -6.16 -2.63
N VAL A 68 -3.97 -5.64 -3.14
CA VAL A 68 -4.38 -5.78 -4.55
C VAL A 68 -4.90 -4.44 -5.06
N GLY A 69 -4.75 -4.21 -6.36
CA GLY A 69 -5.21 -3.00 -6.98
C GLY A 69 -5.65 -3.22 -8.42
N ALA A 70 -6.52 -2.32 -8.88
CA ALA A 70 -6.94 -2.24 -10.25
C ALA A 70 -7.00 -0.77 -10.68
N GLN A 71 -6.50 -0.47 -11.86
CA GLN A 71 -6.59 0.83 -12.49
C GLN A 71 -7.15 0.69 -13.90
N LEU A 72 -8.24 1.38 -14.17
CA LEU A 72 -8.80 1.53 -15.50
C LEU A 72 -8.52 2.95 -16.00
N SER A 73 -7.91 3.06 -17.17
CA SER A 73 -7.64 4.36 -17.80
C SER A 73 -8.29 4.44 -19.17
N ARG A 74 -8.76 5.65 -19.53
CA ARG A 74 -9.32 5.98 -20.84
C ARG A 74 -8.58 7.16 -21.44
N ARG A 75 -8.11 6.99 -22.67
CA ARG A 75 -7.54 8.04 -23.51
C ARG A 75 -8.66 8.68 -24.32
N TRP A 76 -8.82 9.99 -24.19
CA TRP A 76 -9.83 10.79 -24.88
C TRP A 76 -9.28 11.45 -26.13
N ILE A 77 -8.06 11.98 -26.02
CA ILE A 77 -7.36 12.69 -27.08
C ILE A 77 -5.90 12.24 -27.03
N GLY A 78 -5.24 12.13 -28.17
CA GLY A 78 -3.80 11.89 -28.23
C GLY A 78 -3.33 11.81 -29.67
N GLY A 79 -2.35 12.64 -30.01
CA GLY A 79 -1.71 12.64 -31.32
C GLY A 79 -0.96 11.34 -31.60
N ASN A 80 -0.80 11.00 -32.87
CA ASN A 80 0.10 9.91 -33.28
C ASN A 80 1.57 10.42 -33.28
N THR A 81 2.54 9.54 -33.46
CA THR A 81 3.98 9.88 -33.50
C THR A 81 4.36 10.88 -34.60
N ARG A 82 3.48 11.14 -35.57
CA ARG A 82 3.67 12.10 -36.66
C ARG A 82 3.00 13.45 -36.43
N THR A 83 2.09 13.57 -35.46
CA THR A 83 1.37 14.81 -35.17
C THR A 83 1.22 14.93 -33.66
N PRO A 84 2.14 15.64 -32.98
CA PRO A 84 2.02 15.85 -31.54
C PRO A 84 0.75 16.66 -31.27
N ALA A 85 -0.24 16.01 -30.68
CA ALA A 85 -1.47 16.64 -30.20
C ALA A 85 -1.58 16.41 -28.69
N PRO A 86 -2.17 17.35 -27.95
CA PRO A 86 -2.38 17.20 -26.52
C PRO A 86 -3.06 15.87 -26.23
N PHE A 87 -2.56 15.16 -25.23
CA PHE A 87 -3.19 13.92 -24.78
C PHE A 87 -4.01 14.18 -23.53
N LEU A 88 -5.23 13.67 -23.51
CA LEU A 88 -6.08 13.69 -22.33
C LEU A 88 -6.37 12.24 -21.94
N ARG A 89 -6.00 11.88 -20.71
CA ARG A 89 -6.25 10.56 -20.14
C ARG A 89 -6.87 10.71 -18.77
N THR A 90 -7.97 10.01 -18.53
CA THR A 90 -8.57 9.87 -17.20
C THR A 90 -8.28 8.47 -16.67
N SER A 91 -8.11 8.33 -15.36
CA SER A 91 -7.89 7.05 -14.71
C SER A 91 -8.71 6.95 -13.43
N LEU A 92 -9.29 5.77 -13.23
CA LEU A 92 -9.88 5.34 -11.96
C LEU A 92 -8.98 4.28 -11.37
N SER A 93 -8.58 4.45 -10.11
CA SER A 93 -7.74 3.49 -9.37
C SER A 93 -8.49 3.02 -8.13
N LEU A 94 -8.48 1.72 -7.88
CA LEU A 94 -9.00 1.08 -6.67
C LEU A 94 -7.86 0.26 -6.05
N GLY A 95 -7.73 0.33 -4.73
CA GLY A 95 -6.73 -0.41 -3.98
C GLY A 95 -7.35 -0.96 -2.70
N PHE A 96 -6.98 -2.19 -2.37
CA PHE A 96 -7.38 -2.87 -1.14
C PHE A 96 -6.13 -3.45 -0.49
N SER A 97 -6.03 -3.32 0.82
CA SER A 97 -4.99 -3.93 1.64
C SER A 97 -5.60 -4.53 2.89
N MET A 98 -4.96 -5.58 3.39
CA MET A 98 -5.32 -6.19 4.66
C MET A 98 -4.06 -6.64 5.39
N THR A 99 -3.92 -6.17 6.62
CA THR A 99 -2.96 -6.66 7.61
C THR A 99 -3.72 -7.18 8.82
N LYS A 100 -3.11 -8.11 9.55
CA LYS A 100 -3.59 -8.51 10.87
C LYS A 100 -2.55 -8.06 11.89
N THR A 101 -2.99 -7.43 12.96
CA THR A 101 -2.11 -7.11 14.09
C THR A 101 -2.45 -8.09 15.19
N GLU A 102 -1.51 -8.95 15.57
CA GLU A 102 -1.63 -9.79 16.76
C GLU A 102 -0.75 -9.20 17.85
N ARG A 103 -1.29 -9.09 19.07
CA ARG A 103 -0.50 -8.70 20.22
C ARG A 103 0.40 -9.86 20.58
N SER A 104 1.67 -9.77 20.23
CA SER A 104 2.70 -10.62 20.79
C SER A 104 2.87 -10.23 22.26
N ASP A 105 2.18 -10.94 23.16
CA ASP A 105 2.50 -10.86 24.58
C ASP A 105 3.94 -11.37 24.75
N VAL A 106 4.88 -10.43 24.82
CA VAL A 106 6.26 -10.73 25.21
C VAL A 106 6.17 -11.32 26.61
N THR A 107 6.19 -12.65 26.69
CA THR A 107 6.30 -13.38 27.95
C THR A 107 7.65 -12.99 28.54
N GLN A 108 7.62 -12.01 29.44
CA GLN A 108 8.78 -11.58 30.20
C GLN A 108 9.34 -12.81 30.91
N PRO A 109 10.58 -13.25 30.64
CA PRO A 109 11.16 -14.37 31.37
C PRO A 109 11.14 -13.97 32.84
N ALA A 110 10.51 -14.81 33.66
CA ALA A 110 10.41 -14.62 35.09
C ALA A 110 11.81 -14.30 35.62
N ALA A 111 11.94 -13.16 36.30
CA ALA A 111 13.17 -12.82 36.98
C ALA A 111 13.46 -13.94 37.98
N ASP A 112 14.47 -14.75 37.69
CA ASP A 112 15.03 -15.73 38.61
C ASP A 112 15.45 -14.98 39.87
N SER A 113 14.67 -15.19 40.93
CA SER A 113 14.97 -14.73 42.28
C SER A 113 15.97 -15.70 42.88
N VAL A 114 17.25 -15.45 42.64
CA VAL A 114 18.34 -16.16 43.35
C VAL A 114 18.47 -15.52 44.73
N THR A 115 18.09 -16.30 45.74
CA THR A 115 18.32 -16.05 47.17
C THR A 115 19.73 -16.43 47.57
#